data_AF-A0A2S4WBP2-F1
#
_entry.id   AF-A0A2S4WBP2-F1
#
_cell.length_a   1.000
_cell.length_b   1.000
_cell.length_c   1.000
_cell.angle_alpha   90.00
_cell.angle_beta   90.00
_cell.angle_gamma   90.00
#
_symmetry.space_group_name_H-M   'P 1'
#
loop_
_entity.id
_entity.type
_entity.pdbx_description
1 polymer ?
#
loop_
_entity_poly.entity_id
_entity_poly.type
_entity_poly.pdbx_seq_one_letter_code
_entity_poly.pdbx_strand_id
1 'polypeptide(L)'
;MVDIMMNFRFTLIAVISLLAAHPQCAVASNEKEPTTCFTDVKVTRTDCMKALREIVYDASGETTVQRISGNCYGELADGDPLAIVSSQAQVQSSVDKILSSCSPQAGSTKLTVHGAEVSVKLGNRSPKDSWMKPFDADFPFGQETCFSVSGTKPIKNEDCIQAYNKIPIGREGNLAGFLWERRTEMTVEHQTCQLKISTSDGSPIVARPNEFMRGISQLLNCDKQWGIVSIKGAAGPNGRVYIQIQST
;
A
#
# COMPACT_ATOMS: atom_id res chain seq x y z
N MET A 1 70.87 -37.43 -28.64
CA MET A 1 71.64 -36.81 -29.72
C MET A 1 70.67 -35.87 -30.43
N VAL A 2 70.97 -34.58 -30.37
CA VAL A 2 70.35 -33.42 -31.04
C VAL A 2 68.97 -32.97 -30.56
N ASP A 3 69.07 -32.23 -29.46
CA ASP A 3 68.45 -30.94 -29.11
C ASP A 3 67.15 -30.44 -29.80
N ILE A 4 66.20 -30.24 -28.89
CA ILE A 4 65.00 -29.42 -28.94
C ILE A 4 65.39 -27.93 -28.93
N MET A 5 64.87 -27.13 -29.86
CA MET A 5 64.58 -25.71 -29.58
C MET A 5 63.66 -25.14 -30.67
N MET A 6 62.34 -25.19 -30.43
CA MET A 6 61.37 -24.42 -31.20
C MET A 6 60.80 -23.34 -30.27
N ASN A 7 61.25 -22.11 -30.48
CA ASN A 7 60.83 -20.91 -29.76
C ASN A 7 59.31 -20.68 -29.91
N PHE A 8 58.55 -20.88 -28.83
CA PHE A 8 57.17 -20.41 -28.76
C PHE A 8 57.15 -18.91 -28.43
N ARG A 9 56.90 -18.08 -29.44
CA ARG A 9 56.47 -16.70 -29.22
C ARG A 9 54.98 -16.69 -28.94
N PHE A 10 54.59 -16.41 -27.69
CA PHE A 10 53.20 -16.13 -27.35
C PHE A 10 52.84 -14.74 -27.89
N THR A 11 52.05 -14.72 -28.96
CA THR A 11 51.41 -13.50 -29.47
C THR A 11 50.00 -13.48 -28.90
N LEU A 12 49.72 -12.57 -27.96
CA LEU A 12 48.38 -12.32 -27.43
C LEU A 12 47.53 -11.70 -28.54
N ILE A 13 46.70 -12.51 -29.20
CA ILE A 13 45.67 -12.04 -30.12
C ILE A 13 44.44 -11.72 -29.27
N ALA A 14 44.15 -10.42 -29.10
CA ALA A 14 42.91 -9.96 -28.51
C ALA A 14 41.74 -10.33 -29.45
N VAL A 15 40.90 -11.26 -29.01
CA VAL A 15 39.65 -11.60 -29.71
C VAL A 15 38.63 -10.52 -29.38
N ILE A 16 38.53 -9.53 -30.28
CA ILE A 16 37.43 -8.57 -30.29
C ILE A 16 36.21 -9.31 -30.83
N SER A 17 35.23 -9.54 -29.96
CA SER A 17 33.93 -10.09 -30.32
C SER A 17 33.20 -9.13 -31.28
N LEU A 18 32.99 -9.56 -32.53
CA LEU A 18 31.96 -9.01 -33.41
C LEU A 18 30.97 -10.13 -33.74
N LEU A 19 29.76 -10.02 -33.22
CA LEU A 19 28.61 -10.73 -33.76
C LEU A 19 27.39 -9.78 -33.84
N ALA A 20 27.14 -9.37 -35.08
CA ALA A 20 25.87 -9.04 -35.73
C ALA A 20 25.01 -7.88 -35.19
N ALA A 21 25.08 -6.76 -35.92
CA ALA A 21 24.02 -5.76 -36.09
C ALA A 21 22.80 -6.38 -36.83
N HIS A 22 21.53 -6.10 -36.55
CA HIS A 22 20.75 -4.84 -36.59
C HIS A 22 19.38 -5.14 -35.91
N PRO A 23 18.61 -4.17 -35.33
CA PRO A 23 18.22 -2.95 -36.03
C PRO A 23 18.16 -1.65 -35.21
N GLN A 24 18.27 -0.56 -35.98
CA GLN A 24 17.54 0.70 -35.83
C GLN A 24 17.85 1.56 -34.60
N CYS A 25 18.64 2.60 -34.90
CA CYS A 25 18.54 3.94 -34.35
C CYS A 25 18.49 4.02 -32.82
N ALA A 26 19.70 4.07 -32.23
CA ALA A 26 19.90 4.82 -31.03
C ALA A 26 19.45 6.27 -31.27
N VAL A 27 18.25 6.60 -30.82
CA VAL A 27 17.89 7.97 -30.46
C VAL A 27 18.10 8.05 -28.96
N ALA A 28 19.17 8.73 -28.55
CA ALA A 28 19.25 9.27 -27.20
C ALA A 28 18.04 10.17 -27.01
N SER A 29 17.09 9.75 -26.17
CA SER A 29 16.01 10.60 -25.70
C SER A 29 15.87 10.34 -24.22
N ASN A 30 15.90 11.42 -23.43
CA ASN A 30 15.81 11.50 -21.98
C ASN A 30 15.12 10.29 -21.36
N GLU A 31 15.79 9.59 -20.42
CA GLU A 31 15.22 8.46 -19.66
C GLU A 31 13.90 8.87 -19.01
N LYS A 32 12.81 8.69 -19.76
CA LYS A 32 11.46 8.94 -19.32
C LYS A 32 11.00 7.59 -18.78
N GLU A 33 11.05 7.43 -17.46
CA GLU A 33 10.61 6.21 -16.78
C GLU A 33 9.33 5.66 -17.43
N PRO A 34 9.32 4.40 -17.92
CA PRO A 34 8.27 3.93 -18.79
C PRO A 34 6.96 3.80 -18.00
N THR A 35 5.91 4.46 -18.51
CA THR A 35 4.55 4.24 -18.04
C THR A 35 4.13 2.83 -18.43
N THR A 36 3.65 2.05 -17.46
CA THR A 36 3.11 0.70 -17.69
C THR A 36 1.59 0.77 -17.76
N CYS A 37 1.00 0.25 -18.82
CA CYS A 37 -0.45 0.21 -18.99
C CYS A 37 -1.01 -1.18 -18.63
N PHE A 38 -2.15 -1.23 -17.95
CA PHE A 38 -2.80 -2.47 -17.52
C PHE A 38 -3.90 -2.87 -18.52
N THR A 39 -3.79 -4.04 -19.13
CA THR A 39 -4.64 -4.44 -20.28
C THR A 39 -6.14 -4.53 -19.97
N ASP A 40 -6.51 -4.94 -18.75
CA ASP A 40 -7.88 -5.32 -18.41
C ASP A 40 -8.55 -4.39 -17.38
N VAL A 41 -7.90 -3.28 -17.04
CA VAL A 41 -8.33 -2.35 -16.00
C VAL A 41 -8.70 -1.03 -16.67
N LYS A 42 -9.97 -0.63 -16.62
CA LYS A 42 -10.45 0.61 -17.25
C LYS A 42 -10.78 1.65 -16.19
N VAL A 43 -10.32 2.87 -16.40
CA VAL A 43 -10.57 3.97 -15.47
C VAL A 43 -11.10 5.20 -16.19
N THR A 44 -11.89 6.00 -15.48
CA THR A 44 -12.40 7.27 -16.00
C THR A 44 -11.45 8.40 -15.60
N ARG A 45 -11.02 9.21 -16.56
CA ARG A 45 -10.12 10.35 -16.31
C ARG A 45 -10.64 11.26 -15.20
N THR A 46 -11.90 11.69 -15.28
CA THR A 46 -12.53 12.58 -14.29
C THR A 46 -12.51 11.98 -12.88
N ASP A 47 -12.74 10.67 -12.78
CA ASP A 47 -12.74 9.93 -11.52
C ASP A 47 -11.34 9.88 -10.91
N CYS A 48 -10.31 9.54 -11.70
CA CYS A 48 -8.93 9.52 -11.22
C CYS A 48 -8.44 10.90 -10.78
N MET A 49 -8.74 11.94 -11.56
CA MET A 49 -8.35 13.31 -11.21
C MET A 49 -9.05 13.78 -9.94
N LYS A 50 -10.30 13.35 -9.71
CA LYS A 50 -11.02 13.64 -8.47
C LYS A 50 -10.41 12.91 -7.28
N ALA A 51 -10.09 11.61 -7.41
CA ALA A 51 -9.47 10.83 -6.34
C ALA A 51 -8.20 11.48 -5.80
N LEU A 52 -7.32 12.01 -6.67
CA LEU A 52 -6.08 12.66 -6.24
C LEU A 52 -6.29 13.98 -5.49
N ARG A 53 -7.35 14.73 -5.80
CA ARG A 53 -7.65 16.00 -5.10
C ARG A 53 -7.99 15.80 -3.64
N GLU A 54 -8.35 14.59 -3.25
CA GLU A 54 -8.70 14.23 -1.87
C GLU A 54 -7.46 13.80 -1.06
N ILE A 55 -6.27 13.74 -1.68
CA ILE A 55 -5.02 13.53 -0.98
C ILE A 55 -4.68 14.79 -0.18
N VAL A 56 -4.35 14.61 1.09
CA VAL A 56 -3.74 15.64 1.93
C VAL A 56 -2.24 15.64 1.61
N TYR A 57 -1.83 16.65 0.84
CA TYR A 57 -0.43 16.90 0.51
C TYR A 57 0.30 17.56 1.68
N ASP A 58 1.63 17.62 1.60
CA ASP A 58 2.54 18.17 2.62
C ASP A 58 2.53 17.40 3.95
N ALA A 59 2.05 16.15 3.90
CA ALA A 59 2.13 15.18 4.98
C ALA A 59 3.39 14.30 4.85
N SER A 60 3.92 13.83 5.98
CA SER A 60 5.12 12.99 6.05
C SER A 60 4.91 11.78 6.95
N GLY A 61 5.64 10.69 6.69
CA GLY A 61 5.62 9.50 7.53
C GLY A 61 4.60 8.43 7.10
N GLU A 62 3.96 8.63 5.96
CA GLU A 62 3.11 7.64 5.28
C GLU A 62 3.99 6.92 4.25
N THR A 63 3.89 5.60 4.10
CA THR A 63 4.56 4.85 3.00
C THR A 63 3.63 4.68 1.80
N THR A 64 2.32 4.80 2.04
CA THR A 64 1.29 4.58 1.02
C THR A 64 0.14 5.57 1.20
N VAL A 65 -0.34 6.15 0.11
CA VAL A 65 -1.54 7.00 0.10
C VAL A 65 -2.52 6.47 -0.93
N GLN A 66 -3.74 6.17 -0.49
CA GLN A 66 -4.78 5.61 -1.34
C GLN A 66 -6.01 6.52 -1.36
N ARG A 67 -6.60 6.71 -2.54
CA ARG A 67 -7.87 7.44 -2.74
C ARG A 67 -8.74 6.80 -3.80
N ILE A 68 -10.05 6.93 -3.63
CA ILE A 68 -11.04 6.38 -4.55
C ILE A 68 -12.04 7.47 -4.92
N SER A 69 -12.38 7.55 -6.19
CA SER A 69 -13.55 8.28 -6.67
C SER A 69 -14.13 7.55 -7.86
N GLY A 70 -15.45 7.37 -7.89
CA GLY A 70 -16.15 6.69 -8.98
C GLY A 70 -15.58 5.29 -9.26
N ASN A 71 -15.07 5.06 -10.46
CA ASN A 71 -14.44 3.78 -10.82
C ASN A 71 -12.91 3.73 -10.62
N CYS A 72 -12.29 4.83 -10.18
CA CYS A 72 -10.84 4.95 -10.10
C CYS A 72 -10.33 4.82 -8.66
N TYR A 73 -9.35 3.95 -8.50
CA TYR A 73 -8.47 3.83 -7.35
C TYR A 73 -7.12 4.45 -7.71
N GLY A 74 -6.66 5.40 -6.92
CA GLY A 74 -5.34 6.01 -7.02
C GLY A 74 -4.49 5.64 -5.82
N GLU A 75 -3.24 5.25 -6.08
CA GLU A 75 -2.26 4.92 -5.06
C GLU A 75 -0.94 5.63 -5.33
N LEU A 76 -0.37 6.19 -4.27
CA LEU A 76 1.02 6.61 -4.18
C LEU A 76 1.72 5.67 -3.22
N ALA A 77 2.82 5.04 -3.62
CA ALA A 77 3.56 4.13 -2.75
C ALA A 77 5.07 4.30 -2.93
N ASP A 78 5.80 4.25 -1.83
CA ASP A 78 7.26 4.27 -1.76
C ASP A 78 7.74 3.13 -0.83
N GLY A 79 8.95 2.64 -1.06
CA GLY A 79 9.62 1.65 -0.20
C GLY A 79 10.17 2.26 1.10
N ASP A 80 10.38 3.57 1.13
CA ASP A 80 10.70 4.36 2.33
C ASP A 80 9.47 5.20 2.76
N PRO A 81 9.43 5.76 3.99
CA PRO A 81 8.37 6.71 4.35
C PRO A 81 8.35 7.80 3.29
N LEU A 82 7.22 7.95 2.59
CA LEU A 82 7.04 8.87 1.46
C LEU A 82 7.70 10.17 1.88
N ALA A 83 8.79 10.51 1.19
CA ALA A 83 9.56 11.72 1.40
C ALA A 83 8.70 12.90 0.98
N ILE A 84 7.71 13.19 1.81
CA ILE A 84 6.64 14.16 1.68
C ILE A 84 5.91 14.00 0.35
N VAL A 85 4.64 13.61 0.41
CA VAL A 85 3.70 13.79 -0.71
C VAL A 85 3.49 15.31 -0.88
N SER A 86 4.53 16.01 -1.36
CA SER A 86 4.70 17.49 -1.29
C SER A 86 4.38 18.18 -2.61
N SER A 87 4.16 17.42 -3.68
CA SER A 87 3.92 18.02 -4.99
C SER A 87 2.70 17.45 -5.65
N GLN A 88 1.56 18.03 -5.28
CA GLN A 88 0.30 17.83 -5.99
C GLN A 88 0.47 17.99 -7.50
N ALA A 89 1.24 18.99 -7.94
CA ALA A 89 1.51 19.22 -9.35
C ALA A 89 2.28 18.06 -10.02
N GLN A 90 3.31 17.51 -9.37
CA GLN A 90 4.05 16.36 -9.91
C GLN A 90 3.18 15.10 -9.95
N VAL A 91 2.43 14.82 -8.87
CA VAL A 91 1.50 13.67 -8.83
C VAL A 91 0.43 13.81 -9.92
N GLN A 92 -0.14 15.01 -10.08
CA GLN A 92 -1.14 15.27 -11.10
C GLN A 92 -0.56 15.11 -12.51
N SER A 93 0.65 15.61 -12.76
CA SER A 93 1.37 15.40 -14.02
C SER A 93 1.62 13.91 -14.31
N SER A 94 1.97 13.12 -13.30
CA SER A 94 2.16 11.67 -13.44
C SER A 94 0.86 10.94 -13.77
N VAL A 95 -0.26 11.34 -13.17
CA VAL A 95 -1.57 10.79 -13.52
C VAL A 95 -2.02 11.22 -14.90
N ASP A 96 -1.81 12.48 -15.28
CA ASP A 96 -2.08 12.95 -16.64
C ASP A 96 -1.24 12.17 -17.66
N LYS A 97 0.02 11.84 -17.35
CA LYS A 97 0.89 10.98 -18.19
C LYS A 97 0.31 9.57 -18.35
N ILE A 98 -0.10 8.92 -17.26
CA ILE A 98 -0.75 7.60 -17.31
C ILE A 98 -2.02 7.67 -18.18
N LEU A 99 -2.92 8.61 -17.89
CA LEU A 99 -4.21 8.72 -18.57
C LEU A 99 -4.09 9.15 -20.03
N SER A 100 -3.00 9.81 -20.42
CA SER A 100 -2.77 10.16 -21.83
C SER A 100 -2.13 9.01 -22.61
N SER A 101 -1.32 8.18 -21.94
CA SER A 101 -0.57 7.09 -22.58
C SER A 101 -1.34 5.78 -22.60
N CYS A 102 -2.15 5.53 -21.57
CA CYS A 102 -2.85 4.25 -21.38
C CYS A 102 -4.34 4.33 -21.67
N SER A 103 -4.95 5.50 -21.92
CA SER A 103 -6.40 5.60 -22.03
C SER A 103 -7.01 4.65 -23.07
N PRO A 104 -8.14 3.97 -22.75
CA PRO A 104 -8.93 4.08 -21.51
C PRO A 104 -8.45 3.20 -20.36
N GLN A 105 -7.32 2.51 -20.53
CA GLN A 105 -6.74 1.64 -19.52
C GLN A 105 -6.09 2.43 -18.38
N ALA A 106 -6.06 1.79 -17.22
CA ALA A 106 -5.28 2.20 -16.08
C ALA A 106 -3.79 1.89 -16.29
N GLY A 107 -2.96 2.27 -15.32
CA GLY A 107 -1.53 2.05 -15.43
C GLY A 107 -0.77 2.57 -14.23
N SER A 108 0.55 2.49 -14.31
CA SER A 108 1.46 3.05 -13.32
C SER A 108 2.63 3.77 -13.97
N THR A 109 3.20 4.72 -13.23
CA THR A 109 4.47 5.37 -13.55
C THR A 109 5.21 5.59 -12.24
N LYS A 110 6.51 5.82 -12.33
CA LYS A 110 7.27 6.39 -11.22
C LYS A 110 7.37 7.91 -11.39
N LEU A 111 7.64 8.59 -10.27
CA LEU A 111 8.18 9.94 -10.25
C LEU A 111 9.30 10.01 -9.20
N THR A 112 10.29 10.86 -9.43
CA THR A 112 11.30 11.17 -8.43
C THR A 112 10.88 12.40 -7.61
N VAL A 113 10.74 12.24 -6.29
CA VAL A 113 10.44 13.32 -5.33
C VAL A 113 11.62 13.41 -4.35
N HIS A 114 12.32 14.55 -4.33
CA HIS A 114 13.48 14.77 -3.45
C HIS A 114 14.54 13.66 -3.48
N GLY A 115 14.70 12.98 -4.63
CA GLY A 115 15.64 11.87 -4.82
C GLY A 115 15.09 10.48 -4.48
N ALA A 116 13.87 10.37 -3.95
CA ALA A 116 13.15 9.11 -3.74
C ALA A 116 12.24 8.78 -4.93
N GLU A 117 12.13 7.50 -5.28
CA GLU A 117 11.21 7.02 -6.31
C GLU A 117 9.83 6.72 -5.71
N VAL A 118 8.82 7.49 -6.10
CA VAL A 118 7.42 7.25 -5.72
C VAL A 118 6.68 6.61 -6.88
N SER A 119 6.04 5.47 -6.63
CA SER A 119 5.13 4.82 -7.57
C SER A 119 3.77 5.52 -7.56
N VAL A 120 3.26 5.89 -8.74
CA VAL A 120 1.87 6.32 -8.94
C VAL A 120 1.15 5.22 -9.70
N LYS A 121 0.07 4.71 -9.12
CA LYS A 121 -0.74 3.66 -9.72
C LYS A 121 -2.19 4.09 -9.81
N LEU A 122 -2.79 3.86 -10.97
CA LEU A 122 -4.23 3.95 -11.20
C LEU A 122 -4.78 2.55 -11.39
N GLY A 123 -5.94 2.27 -10.82
CA GLY A 123 -6.63 1.01 -10.95
C GLY A 123 -8.13 1.15 -10.80
N ASN A 124 -8.84 0.02 -10.85
CA ASN A 124 -10.23 -0.01 -10.44
C ASN A 124 -10.34 -0.11 -8.92
N ARG A 125 -11.44 0.43 -8.39
CA ARG A 125 -11.88 0.15 -7.01
C ARG A 125 -12.10 -1.34 -6.78
N SER A 126 -12.18 -1.75 -5.51
CA SER A 126 -12.51 -3.13 -5.17
C SER A 126 -13.82 -3.59 -5.83
N PRO A 127 -13.91 -4.85 -6.31
CA PRO A 127 -15.14 -5.36 -6.88
C PRO A 127 -16.30 -5.25 -5.90
N LYS A 128 -17.50 -5.01 -6.43
CA LYS A 128 -18.71 -4.95 -5.63
C LYS A 128 -18.87 -6.25 -4.85
N ASP A 129 -19.20 -6.11 -3.57
CA ASP A 129 -19.46 -7.21 -2.63
C ASP A 129 -18.27 -8.17 -2.43
N SER A 130 -17.05 -7.74 -2.78
CA SER A 130 -15.81 -8.46 -2.46
C SER A 130 -15.34 -8.22 -1.04
N TRP A 131 -14.55 -9.15 -0.52
CA TRP A 131 -13.88 -9.04 0.78
C TRP A 131 -12.92 -7.85 0.87
N MET A 132 -12.50 -7.30 -0.28
CA MET A 132 -11.59 -6.16 -0.37
C MET A 132 -12.31 -4.83 -0.13
N LYS A 133 -13.64 -4.76 -0.30
CA LYS A 133 -14.41 -3.51 -0.22
C LYS A 133 -14.20 -2.71 1.08
N PRO A 134 -14.06 -3.30 2.28
CA PRO A 134 -13.81 -2.53 3.49
C PRO A 134 -12.43 -1.88 3.58
N PHE A 135 -11.51 -2.27 2.68
CA PHE A 135 -10.19 -1.64 2.52
C PHE A 135 -10.21 -0.49 1.49
N ASP A 136 -11.33 -0.26 0.81
CA ASP A 136 -11.47 0.90 -0.08
C ASP A 136 -11.29 2.20 0.75
N ALA A 137 -10.46 3.12 0.25
CA ALA A 137 -10.14 4.37 0.95
C ALA A 137 -11.37 5.26 1.21
N ASP A 138 -12.46 5.10 0.46
CA ASP A 138 -13.74 5.81 0.61
C ASP A 138 -14.80 5.03 1.42
N PHE A 139 -14.48 3.81 1.89
CA PHE A 139 -15.41 3.02 2.71
C PHE A 139 -15.78 3.79 3.99
N PRO A 140 -16.98 3.72 4.55
CA PRO A 140 -17.31 4.49 5.75
C PRO A 140 -16.52 4.06 6.99
N PHE A 141 -16.07 5.02 7.80
CA PHE A 141 -15.51 4.71 9.12
C PHE A 141 -16.61 4.16 10.05
N GLY A 142 -16.25 3.22 10.91
CA GLY A 142 -17.15 2.63 11.89
C GLY A 142 -18.27 1.79 11.26
N GLN A 143 -18.10 1.34 10.02
CA GLN A 143 -18.98 0.34 9.42
C GLN A 143 -18.26 -1.01 9.45
N GLU A 144 -18.80 -1.97 10.20
CA GLU A 144 -18.30 -3.33 10.22
C GLU A 144 -18.64 -4.08 8.93
N THR A 145 -17.81 -5.05 8.57
CA THR A 145 -18.11 -6.03 7.54
C THR A 145 -17.72 -7.40 8.06
N CYS A 146 -18.67 -8.34 7.99
CA CYS A 146 -18.50 -9.69 8.50
C CYS A 146 -18.28 -10.68 7.35
N PHE A 147 -17.41 -11.66 7.55
CA PHE A 147 -17.03 -12.63 6.54
C PHE A 147 -17.13 -14.07 7.06
N SER A 148 -17.85 -14.91 6.32
CA SER A 148 -17.80 -16.35 6.48
C SER A 148 -16.54 -16.90 5.81
N VAL A 149 -15.57 -17.37 6.59
CA VAL A 149 -14.35 -17.99 6.07
C VAL A 149 -14.41 -19.50 6.30
N SER A 150 -14.49 -20.26 5.20
CA SER A 150 -14.56 -21.72 5.23
C SER A 150 -13.35 -22.33 5.95
N GLY A 151 -13.60 -23.33 6.80
CA GLY A 151 -12.55 -24.04 7.54
C GLY A 151 -12.04 -23.33 8.79
N THR A 152 -12.61 -22.19 9.17
CA THR A 152 -12.25 -21.48 10.41
C THR A 152 -13.13 -21.89 11.58
N LYS A 153 -12.59 -21.80 12.80
CA LYS A 153 -13.36 -22.08 14.02
C LYS A 153 -14.28 -20.88 14.32
N PRO A 154 -15.47 -21.12 14.90
CA PRO A 154 -16.31 -20.04 15.37
C PRO A 154 -15.57 -19.19 16.41
N ILE A 155 -15.56 -17.88 16.20
CA ILE A 155 -15.02 -16.91 17.16
C ILE A 155 -16.01 -16.73 18.32
N LYS A 156 -15.51 -16.53 19.53
CA LYS A 156 -16.29 -16.13 20.70
C LYS A 156 -16.03 -14.66 21.04
N ASN A 157 -17.09 -13.91 21.26
CA ASN A 157 -17.00 -12.49 21.63
C ASN A 157 -16.21 -12.27 22.93
N GLU A 158 -16.36 -13.16 23.92
CA GLU A 158 -15.61 -13.09 25.17
C GLU A 158 -14.10 -13.20 24.94
N ASP A 159 -13.69 -14.08 24.03
CA ASP A 159 -12.30 -14.28 23.66
C ASP A 159 -11.72 -13.00 23.01
N CYS A 160 -12.50 -12.31 22.18
CA CYS A 160 -12.10 -11.04 21.59
C CYS A 160 -11.96 -9.92 22.62
N ILE A 161 -12.85 -9.87 23.62
CA ILE A 161 -12.74 -8.92 24.74
C ILE A 161 -11.47 -9.22 25.54
N GLN A 162 -11.15 -10.50 25.79
CA GLN A 162 -9.91 -10.89 26.47
C GLN A 162 -8.66 -10.57 25.64
N ALA A 163 -8.69 -10.75 24.32
CA ALA A 163 -7.62 -10.33 23.43
C ALA A 163 -7.42 -8.81 23.48
N TYR A 164 -8.49 -8.02 23.47
CA TYR A 164 -8.44 -6.57 23.63
C TYR A 164 -7.82 -6.15 24.96
N ASN A 165 -8.18 -6.81 26.08
CA ASN A 165 -7.64 -6.48 27.39
C ASN A 165 -6.14 -6.75 27.54
N LYS A 166 -5.53 -7.53 26.63
CA LYS A 166 -4.07 -7.72 26.57
C LYS A 166 -3.33 -6.54 25.94
N ILE A 167 -4.05 -5.61 25.32
CA ILE A 167 -3.46 -4.44 24.70
C ILE A 167 -2.99 -3.47 25.80
N PRO A 168 -1.69 -3.10 25.83
CA PRO A 168 -1.18 -2.20 26.85
C PRO A 168 -1.68 -0.77 26.61
N ILE A 169 -2.45 -0.23 27.56
CA ILE A 169 -2.91 1.16 27.56
C ILE A 169 -2.15 1.93 28.64
N GLY A 170 -1.59 3.07 28.27
CA GLY A 170 -0.90 3.98 29.16
C GLY A 170 -1.61 5.31 29.25
N ARG A 171 -1.07 6.17 30.11
CA ARG A 171 -1.53 7.55 30.24
C ARG A 171 -0.34 8.48 30.10
N GLU A 172 -0.46 9.45 29.20
CA GLU A 172 0.46 10.58 29.09
C GLU A 172 -0.35 11.86 29.36
N GLY A 173 -0.18 12.44 30.55
CA GLY A 173 -1.06 13.51 31.04
C GLY A 173 -2.53 13.06 31.16
N ASN A 174 -3.45 13.83 30.58
CA ASN A 174 -4.89 13.51 30.55
C ASN A 174 -5.30 12.61 29.37
N LEU A 175 -4.35 12.20 28.52
CA LEU A 175 -4.63 11.38 27.35
C LEU A 175 -4.29 9.93 27.64
N ALA A 176 -5.31 9.06 27.60
CA ALA A 176 -5.07 7.64 27.51
C ALA A 176 -4.68 7.31 26.06
N GLY A 177 -3.55 6.66 25.89
CA GLY A 177 -3.02 6.22 24.61
C GLY A 177 -2.48 4.82 24.74
N PHE A 178 -2.45 4.07 23.65
CA PHE A 178 -1.84 2.76 23.70
C PHE A 178 -0.31 2.89 23.86
N LEU A 179 0.29 2.09 24.76
CA LEU A 179 1.74 2.06 24.99
C LEU A 179 2.43 1.24 23.89
N TRP A 180 2.22 1.62 22.65
CA TRP A 180 2.86 1.00 21.50
C TRP A 180 4.05 1.85 21.08
N GLU A 181 5.15 1.19 20.71
CA GLU A 181 6.38 1.79 20.16
C GLU A 181 6.14 2.41 18.77
N ARG A 182 5.08 3.23 18.59
CA ARG A 182 4.67 3.83 17.32
C ARG A 182 4.61 2.80 16.17
N ARG A 183 4.00 1.65 16.43
CA ARG A 183 3.87 0.56 15.45
C ARG A 183 2.81 0.89 14.40
N THR A 184 3.03 0.41 13.18
CA THR A 184 2.11 0.51 12.04
C THR A 184 1.12 -0.66 12.00
N GLU A 185 1.48 -1.77 12.65
CA GLU A 185 0.65 -2.95 12.81
C GLU A 185 0.89 -3.65 14.16
N MET A 186 -0.10 -4.44 14.56
CA MET A 186 0.02 -5.34 15.71
C MET A 186 -1.01 -6.47 15.62
N THR A 187 -0.69 -7.55 16.35
CA THR A 187 -1.57 -8.69 16.52
C THR A 187 -1.62 -9.05 18.00
N VAL A 188 -2.83 -9.23 18.54
CA VAL A 188 -3.04 -9.82 19.86
C VAL A 188 -4.10 -10.90 19.76
N GLU A 189 -3.96 -11.96 20.53
CA GLU A 189 -4.87 -13.10 20.44
C GLU A 189 -5.22 -13.67 21.81
N HIS A 190 -6.38 -14.29 21.89
CA HIS A 190 -6.83 -15.08 23.02
C HIS A 190 -7.78 -16.17 22.52
N GLN A 191 -7.44 -17.43 22.79
CA GLN A 191 -8.26 -18.59 22.43
C GLN A 191 -8.79 -18.53 20.99
N THR A 192 -10.09 -18.33 20.75
CA THR A 192 -10.67 -18.36 19.40
C THR A 192 -10.53 -17.06 18.62
N CYS A 193 -10.05 -15.99 19.25
CA CYS A 193 -10.04 -14.66 18.66
C CYS A 193 -8.63 -14.08 18.51
N GLN A 194 -8.31 -13.63 17.30
CA GLN A 194 -7.15 -12.82 16.96
C GLN A 194 -7.62 -11.41 16.54
N LEU A 195 -7.08 -10.39 17.19
CA LEU A 195 -7.20 -8.99 16.79
C LEU A 195 -5.98 -8.59 15.98
N LYS A 196 -6.18 -8.28 14.69
CA LYS A 196 -5.15 -7.68 13.84
C LYS A 196 -5.47 -6.21 13.61
N ILE A 197 -4.52 -5.35 13.93
CA ILE A 197 -4.67 -3.89 13.83
C ILE A 197 -3.57 -3.37 12.93
N SER A 198 -3.91 -2.53 11.97
CA SER A 198 -2.92 -1.95 11.07
C SER A 198 -3.37 -0.61 10.50
N THR A 199 -2.44 0.25 10.12
CA THR A 199 -2.73 1.45 9.34
C THR A 199 -2.72 1.18 7.84
N SER A 200 -3.57 1.87 7.09
CA SER A 200 -3.59 1.78 5.61
C SER A 200 -2.41 2.48 4.93
N ASP A 201 -1.78 3.41 5.62
CA ASP A 201 -0.79 4.35 5.08
C ASP A 201 0.64 4.10 5.57
N GLY A 202 0.85 3.06 6.39
CA GLY A 202 2.15 2.76 7.00
C GLY A 202 2.61 3.76 8.06
N SER A 203 1.74 4.68 8.50
CA SER A 203 2.05 5.58 9.61
C SER A 203 1.81 4.91 10.97
N PRO A 204 2.37 5.42 12.07
CA PRO A 204 2.08 4.89 13.40
C PRO A 204 0.60 4.94 13.78
N ILE A 205 0.12 3.94 14.52
CA ILE A 205 -1.21 3.94 15.11
C ILE A 205 -1.24 4.90 16.31
N VAL A 206 -2.11 5.91 16.25
CA VAL A 206 -2.38 6.93 17.29
C VAL A 206 -3.86 6.99 17.69
N ALA A 207 -4.61 5.94 17.37
CA ALA A 207 -6.03 5.82 17.70
C ALA A 207 -6.25 5.94 19.21
N ARG A 208 -7.27 6.72 19.59
CA ARG A 208 -7.66 6.86 20.99
C ARG A 208 -8.34 5.57 21.47
N PRO A 209 -8.16 5.17 22.74
CA PRO A 209 -8.79 3.96 23.28
C PRO A 209 -10.30 3.91 23.11
N ASN A 210 -11.00 5.04 23.17
CA ASN A 210 -12.46 5.11 22.99
C ASN A 210 -12.90 4.85 21.53
N GLU A 211 -12.15 5.36 20.54
CA GLU A 211 -12.41 5.08 19.12
C GLU A 211 -12.13 3.60 18.81
N PHE A 212 -11.05 3.07 19.39
CA PHE A 212 -10.71 1.66 19.28
C PHE A 212 -11.80 0.76 19.89
N MET A 213 -12.27 1.08 21.09
CA MET A 213 -13.36 0.35 21.74
C MET A 213 -14.66 0.39 20.95
N ARG A 214 -14.96 1.53 20.32
CA ARG A 214 -16.13 1.62 19.43
C ARG A 214 -15.98 0.65 18.25
N GLY A 215 -14.80 0.60 17.63
CA GLY A 215 -14.50 -0.35 16.56
C GLY A 215 -14.64 -1.81 17.00
N ILE A 216 -14.07 -2.18 18.15
CA ILE A 216 -14.24 -3.53 18.72
C ILE A 216 -15.72 -3.84 18.95
N SER A 217 -16.47 -2.93 19.57
CA SER A 217 -17.91 -3.13 19.83
C SER A 217 -18.72 -3.36 18.55
N GLN A 218 -18.35 -2.72 17.44
CA GLN A 218 -19.00 -2.94 16.15
C GLN A 218 -18.66 -4.31 15.58
N LEU A 219 -17.40 -4.75 15.71
CA LEU A 219 -16.98 -6.06 15.25
C LEU A 219 -17.60 -7.22 16.03
N LEU A 220 -17.98 -7.03 17.30
CA LEU A 220 -18.69 -8.05 18.08
C LEU A 220 -20.08 -8.38 17.50
N ASN A 221 -20.64 -7.53 16.63
CA ASN A 221 -21.86 -7.84 15.87
C ASN A 221 -21.64 -8.92 14.81
N CYS A 222 -20.39 -9.20 14.43
CA CYS A 222 -20.07 -10.30 13.52
C CYS A 222 -20.12 -11.69 14.19
N ASP A 223 -20.27 -11.74 15.53
CA ASP A 223 -20.41 -12.98 16.31
C ASP A 223 -19.30 -14.01 15.96
N LYS A 224 -19.68 -15.13 15.34
CA LYS A 224 -18.79 -16.26 15.04
C LYS A 224 -17.92 -16.05 13.79
N GLN A 225 -18.09 -14.94 13.09
CA GLN A 225 -17.46 -14.66 11.80
C GLN A 225 -16.24 -13.76 11.96
N TRP A 226 -15.40 -13.76 10.92
CA TRP A 226 -14.36 -12.75 10.82
C TRP A 226 -15.01 -11.39 10.61
N GLY A 227 -14.38 -10.34 11.09
CA GLY A 227 -14.89 -8.99 10.97
C GLY A 227 -13.77 -8.00 10.65
N ILE A 228 -14.09 -6.95 9.91
CA ILE A 228 -13.24 -5.79 9.73
C ILE A 228 -14.03 -4.50 9.91
N VAL A 229 -13.41 -3.52 10.54
CA VAL A 229 -13.88 -2.15 10.62
C VAL A 229 -12.68 -1.23 10.45
N SER A 230 -12.93 -0.04 9.92
CA SER A 230 -11.93 1.02 9.89
C SER A 230 -12.35 2.17 10.80
N ILE A 231 -11.37 2.76 11.49
CA ILE A 231 -11.56 3.92 12.37
C ILE A 231 -10.52 5.00 12.07
N LYS A 232 -10.73 6.19 12.63
CA LYS A 232 -9.70 7.23 12.66
C LYS A 232 -8.60 6.85 13.65
N GLY A 233 -7.40 7.37 13.43
CA GLY A 233 -6.27 7.18 14.34
C GLY A 233 -4.99 6.66 13.69
N ALA A 234 -4.83 6.77 12.37
CA ALA A 234 -3.52 6.77 11.76
C ALA A 234 -2.85 8.12 12.05
N ALA A 235 -1.53 8.14 12.20
CA ALA A 235 -0.78 9.39 12.38
C ALA A 235 -0.74 10.21 11.08
N GLY A 236 -0.67 9.51 9.95
CA GLY A 236 -0.79 10.09 8.62
C GLY A 236 -2.23 10.55 8.35
N PRO A 237 -2.40 11.75 7.76
CA PRO A 237 -3.74 12.31 7.51
C PRO A 237 -4.48 11.60 6.38
N ASN A 238 -3.78 10.81 5.56
CA ASN A 238 -4.37 10.03 4.48
C ASN A 238 -4.75 8.61 4.91
N GLY A 239 -4.31 8.19 6.10
CA GLY A 239 -4.51 6.85 6.62
C GLY A 239 -5.79 6.60 7.39
N ARG A 240 -6.02 5.30 7.58
CA ARG A 240 -7.10 4.69 8.36
C ARG A 240 -6.50 3.63 9.25
N VAL A 241 -7.10 3.36 10.41
CA VAL A 241 -6.76 2.18 11.19
C VAL A 241 -7.79 1.11 10.91
N TYR A 242 -7.32 -0.05 10.45
CA TYR A 242 -8.13 -1.26 10.34
C TYR A 242 -8.03 -2.04 11.66
N ILE A 243 -9.18 -2.49 12.15
CA ILE A 243 -9.29 -3.47 13.22
C ILE A 243 -9.97 -4.69 12.62
N GLN A 244 -9.34 -5.84 12.74
CA GLN A 244 -9.83 -7.12 12.24
C GLN A 244 -9.99 -8.10 13.40
N ILE A 245 -11.13 -8.78 13.47
CA ILE A 245 -11.35 -9.96 14.29
C ILE A 245 -11.26 -11.18 13.38
N GLN A 246 -10.37 -12.12 13.70
CA GLN A 246 -10.12 -13.33 12.93
C GLN A 246 -10.09 -14.56 13.86
N SER A 247 -10.40 -15.74 13.31
CA SER A 247 -10.18 -17.00 14.01
C SER A 247 -8.68 -17.27 14.08
N THR A 248 -8.19 -17.65 15.26
CA THR A 248 -6.86 -18.26 15.45
C THR A 248 -6.76 -19.63 14.76
#